data_AF-A0A165J1V5-F1
#
_entry.id   AF-A0A165J1V5-F1
#
_cell.length_a   1.000
_cell.length_b   1.000
_cell.length_c   1.000
_cell.angle_alpha   90.00
_cell.angle_beta   90.00
_cell.angle_gamma   90.00
#
_symmetry.space_group_name_H-M   'P 1'
#
loop_
_entity.id
_entity.type
_entity.pdbx_description
1 polymer ?
#
loop_
_entity_poly.entity_id
_entity_poly.type
_entity_poly.pdbx_seq_one_letter_code
_entity_poly.pdbx_strand_id
1 'polypeptide(L)'
;MQTLEGPILRDWPVPPPGAEDFGQFVIISYDFVTSVAGLEDEEASRAAAALPRPKFLAVATNGSCPFRAHTGFITARNEDDEQKLTLQFYVIGEGLPQNKDPAFSIPVAPETAHPLGRAPIVPSIPLPWPNFYIDTTSNFACLVSRIHYDPLKAYPYILLAQRHQLLVHTVNDKREAKTRRLAKLYPGVAHPNGLVDVAARELPGLSLYSGAESSEEEAPKEVSPDLVAVYQKMETVQLFVEVCTDLGSVDPHTLGRTVDFYPQVEQVEQITTAFESRMLAQLTSKPETSTWVEATINAPEVSAVPEQVYEPIRHSLDLELGPNDARDASDDNESASSDSNLRPHPLSSGEEIVHAPASTDLPTRELTPSTFPHSEDQNGASASSKGVQAVTHRTEEEQKRVAVDPATTHRSFRARFRAVFRVASAKAKAWIVALHSS
;
A
#
# COMPACT_ATOMS: atom_id res chain seq x y z
N MET A 1 15.08 -25.62 -2.21
CA MET A 1 14.25 -24.41 -2.12
C MET A 1 12.95 -24.69 -2.85
N GLN A 2 11.83 -24.60 -2.14
CA GLN A 2 10.48 -24.73 -2.66
C GLN A 2 10.06 -23.39 -3.29
N THR A 3 9.27 -23.45 -4.36
CA THR A 3 8.66 -22.28 -4.99
C THR A 3 7.14 -22.41 -4.92
N LEU A 4 6.47 -21.38 -4.42
CA LEU A 4 5.01 -21.24 -4.50
C LEU A 4 4.68 -20.19 -5.55
N GLU A 5 3.84 -20.55 -6.50
CA GLU A 5 3.34 -19.68 -7.56
C GLU A 5 1.97 -19.15 -7.18
N GLY A 6 1.71 -17.86 -7.43
CA GLY A 6 0.43 -17.21 -7.14
C GLY A 6 -0.06 -17.35 -5.69
N PRO A 7 0.79 -17.12 -4.67
CA PRO A 7 0.44 -17.40 -3.28
C PRO A 7 -0.78 -16.60 -2.81
N ILE A 8 -1.61 -17.24 -1.99
CA ILE A 8 -2.67 -16.58 -1.22
C ILE A 8 -2.17 -16.18 0.16
N LEU A 9 -2.99 -15.44 0.91
CA LEU A 9 -2.61 -14.95 2.25
C LEU A 9 -2.15 -16.08 3.20
N ARG A 10 -2.72 -17.28 3.08
CA ARG A 10 -2.41 -18.44 3.94
C ARG A 10 -1.12 -19.16 3.56
N ASP A 11 -0.60 -18.91 2.36
CA ASP A 11 0.64 -19.54 1.86
C ASP A 11 1.90 -18.84 2.36
N TRP A 12 1.76 -17.70 3.04
CA TRP A 12 2.89 -16.98 3.59
C TRP A 12 3.64 -17.87 4.60
N PRO A 13 4.96 -18.10 4.44
CA PRO A 13 5.70 -18.98 5.33
C PRO A 13 5.79 -18.35 6.72
N VAL A 14 4.92 -18.82 7.61
CA VAL A 14 4.90 -18.40 9.00
C VAL A 14 6.13 -18.99 9.71
N PRO A 15 6.90 -18.17 10.44
CA PRO A 15 7.99 -18.67 11.26
C PRO A 15 7.48 -19.64 12.36
N PRO A 16 8.40 -20.33 13.07
CA PRO A 16 8.02 -21.33 14.07
C PRO A 16 6.96 -20.83 15.07
N PRO A 17 6.15 -21.73 15.66
CA PRO A 17 5.08 -21.36 16.60
C PRO A 17 5.56 -20.38 17.68
N GLY A 18 4.86 -19.25 17.83
CA GLY A 18 5.22 -18.16 18.74
C GLY A 18 5.91 -16.97 18.07
N ALA A 19 6.31 -17.10 16.80
CA ALA A 19 6.71 -15.98 15.97
C ALA A 19 5.49 -15.33 15.28
N GLU A 20 5.60 -14.03 15.02
CA GLU A 20 4.53 -13.25 14.38
C GLU A 20 4.36 -13.62 12.90
N ASP A 21 3.13 -13.51 12.39
CA ASP A 21 2.81 -13.85 10.99
C ASP A 21 3.64 -13.05 9.97
N PHE A 22 4.08 -11.85 10.34
CA PHE A 22 4.87 -10.95 9.48
C PHE A 22 6.03 -10.31 10.24
N GLY A 23 6.99 -9.77 9.48
CA GLY A 23 8.21 -9.13 9.99
C GLY A 23 9.49 -9.79 9.46
N GLN A 24 9.39 -10.74 8.54
CA GLN A 24 10.52 -11.45 7.95
C GLN A 24 11.37 -10.51 7.11
N PHE A 25 12.68 -10.65 7.19
CA PHE A 25 13.58 -10.06 6.19
C PHE A 25 13.61 -10.96 4.96
N VAL A 26 13.46 -10.36 3.79
CA VAL A 26 13.34 -11.05 2.51
C VAL A 26 14.10 -10.31 1.43
N ILE A 27 14.53 -11.05 0.41
CA ILE A 27 14.93 -10.48 -0.87
C ILE A 27 13.70 -10.39 -1.77
N ILE A 28 13.52 -9.25 -2.42
CA ILE A 28 12.44 -9.04 -3.37
C ILE A 28 12.97 -8.61 -4.73
N SER A 29 12.30 -9.03 -5.79
CA SER A 29 12.54 -8.58 -7.16
C SER A 29 11.23 -8.37 -7.89
N TYR A 30 11.14 -7.34 -8.72
CA TYR A 30 9.95 -7.07 -9.50
C TYR A 30 9.68 -8.17 -10.54
N ASP A 31 8.41 -8.55 -10.66
CA ASP A 31 7.92 -9.40 -11.73
C ASP A 31 7.14 -8.55 -12.74
N PHE A 32 7.89 -7.85 -13.60
CA PHE A 32 7.32 -6.92 -14.57
C PHE A 32 6.38 -7.60 -15.56
N VAL A 33 6.68 -8.83 -15.96
CA VAL A 33 5.88 -9.59 -16.93
C VAL A 33 4.52 -9.91 -16.32
N THR A 34 4.48 -10.45 -15.10
CA THR A 34 3.22 -10.69 -14.38
C THR A 34 2.46 -9.39 -14.14
N SER A 35 3.18 -8.28 -13.91
CA SER A 35 2.56 -6.97 -13.66
C SER A 35 1.77 -6.41 -14.86
N VAL A 36 2.19 -6.72 -16.08
CA VAL A 36 1.52 -6.26 -17.32
C VAL A 36 0.69 -7.34 -18.01
N ALA A 37 0.64 -8.56 -17.46
CA ALA A 37 -0.03 -9.71 -18.08
C ALA A 37 -1.51 -9.44 -18.38
N GLY A 38 -2.19 -8.68 -17.52
CA GLY A 38 -3.61 -8.32 -17.71
C GLY A 38 -3.89 -7.36 -18.87
N LEU A 39 -2.86 -6.79 -19.51
CA LEU A 39 -3.03 -6.03 -20.76
C LEU A 39 -3.27 -6.95 -21.96
N GLU A 40 -2.83 -8.21 -21.88
CA GLU A 40 -2.88 -9.21 -22.98
C GLU A 40 -2.21 -8.67 -24.25
N ASP A 41 -1.11 -7.94 -24.09
CA ASP A 41 -0.36 -7.30 -25.17
C ASP A 41 1.07 -7.84 -25.23
N GLU A 42 1.42 -8.43 -26.38
CA GLU A 42 2.72 -9.06 -26.63
C GLU A 42 3.87 -8.05 -26.60
N GLU A 43 3.62 -6.81 -27.06
CA GLU A 43 4.63 -5.76 -27.05
C GLU A 43 4.93 -5.29 -25.63
N ALA A 44 3.89 -5.07 -24.80
CA ALA A 44 4.04 -4.76 -23.38
C ALA A 44 4.75 -5.89 -22.62
N SER A 45 4.37 -7.15 -22.87
CA SER A 45 4.99 -8.32 -22.24
C SER A 45 6.46 -8.45 -22.60
N ARG A 46 6.81 -8.22 -23.88
CA ARG A 46 8.21 -8.21 -24.35
C ARG A 46 9.00 -7.06 -23.74
N ALA A 47 8.43 -5.86 -23.68
CA ALA A 47 9.08 -4.70 -23.06
C ALA A 47 9.34 -4.94 -21.57
N ALA A 48 8.36 -5.48 -20.85
CA ALA A 48 8.47 -5.86 -19.44
C ALA A 48 9.52 -6.95 -19.21
N ALA A 49 9.59 -7.95 -20.10
CA ALA A 49 10.60 -9.01 -20.03
C ALA A 49 12.04 -8.50 -20.23
N ALA A 50 12.20 -7.40 -20.96
CA ALA A 50 13.51 -6.78 -21.21
C ALA A 50 14.00 -5.89 -20.06
N LEU A 51 13.14 -5.54 -19.10
CA LEU A 51 13.52 -4.71 -17.96
C LEU A 51 14.48 -5.46 -17.01
N PRO A 52 15.51 -4.78 -16.47
CA PRO A 52 16.40 -5.38 -15.49
C PRO A 52 15.64 -5.71 -14.21
N ARG A 53 15.94 -6.86 -13.58
CA ARG A 53 15.28 -7.31 -12.34
C ARG A 53 16.22 -7.18 -11.13
N PRO A 54 16.47 -5.96 -10.63
CA PRO A 54 17.30 -5.79 -9.44
C PRO A 54 16.64 -6.45 -8.23
N LYS A 55 17.48 -6.98 -7.35
CA LYS A 55 17.07 -7.58 -6.07
C LYS A 55 17.25 -6.56 -4.97
N PHE A 56 16.29 -6.47 -4.05
CA PHE A 56 16.35 -5.56 -2.91
C PHE A 56 16.15 -6.34 -1.62
N LEU A 57 16.85 -5.93 -0.56
CA LEU A 57 16.56 -6.41 0.78
C LEU A 57 15.39 -5.61 1.35
N ALA A 58 14.45 -6.27 2.02
CA ALA A 58 13.30 -5.61 2.63
C ALA A 58 12.80 -6.34 3.88
N VAL A 59 12.01 -5.63 4.69
CA VAL A 59 11.17 -6.24 5.73
C VAL A 59 9.75 -6.37 5.20
N ALA A 60 9.24 -7.61 5.16
CA ALA A 60 7.86 -7.90 4.83
C ALA A 60 6.95 -7.63 6.04
N THR A 61 5.91 -6.85 5.83
CA THR A 61 4.92 -6.50 6.84
C THR A 61 3.52 -6.68 6.26
N ASN A 62 2.54 -6.84 7.14
CA ASN A 62 1.15 -6.84 6.70
C ASN A 62 0.78 -5.46 6.13
N GLY A 63 0.22 -5.44 4.92
CA GLY A 63 -0.33 -4.23 4.31
C GLY A 63 -1.55 -3.65 5.05
N SER A 64 -2.18 -4.42 5.94
CA SER A 64 -3.30 -3.99 6.77
C SER A 64 -2.82 -3.13 7.94
N CYS A 65 -2.42 -1.89 7.66
CA CYS A 65 -2.52 -0.85 8.67
C CYS A 65 -4.00 -0.42 8.72
N PRO A 66 -4.77 -0.77 9.77
CA PRO A 66 -6.22 -0.48 9.83
C PRO A 66 -6.51 1.03 9.76
N PHE A 67 -5.51 1.87 10.06
CA PHE A 67 -5.63 3.33 10.10
C PHE A 67 -5.33 4.05 8.78
N ARG A 68 -4.99 3.35 7.68
CA ARG A 68 -4.70 4.01 6.39
C ARG A 68 -5.62 3.56 5.27
N ALA A 69 -6.76 4.24 5.15
CA ALA A 69 -7.63 4.24 3.98
C ALA A 69 -6.99 4.81 2.68
N HIS A 70 -5.67 5.02 2.65
CA HIS A 70 -4.97 5.71 1.55
C HIS A 70 -3.88 4.87 0.87
N THR A 71 -3.44 3.79 1.50
CA THR A 71 -2.77 2.69 0.80
C THR A 71 -3.86 1.68 0.52
N GLY A 72 -4.54 1.86 -0.61
CA GLY A 72 -5.66 1.00 -1.00
C GLY A 72 -5.28 -0.46 -0.81
N PHE A 73 -6.13 -1.20 -0.10
CA PHE A 73 -5.99 -2.64 -0.03
C PHE A 73 -6.04 -3.16 -1.47
N ILE A 74 -4.94 -3.76 -1.93
CA ILE A 74 -4.98 -4.48 -3.20
C ILE A 74 -5.75 -5.77 -2.89
N THR A 75 -7.06 -5.72 -3.03
CA THR A 75 -7.93 -6.89 -2.88
C THR A 75 -7.99 -7.60 -4.23
N ALA A 76 -6.85 -8.11 -4.68
CA ALA A 76 -6.82 -9.00 -5.83
C ALA A 76 -7.23 -10.40 -5.36
N ARG A 77 -8.13 -11.02 -6.10
CA ARG A 77 -8.58 -12.40 -5.87
C ARG A 77 -8.11 -13.29 -7.01
N ASN A 78 -7.87 -14.57 -6.75
CA ASN A 78 -7.58 -15.55 -7.79
C ASN A 78 -8.89 -16.08 -8.40
N GLU A 79 -8.78 -17.07 -9.29
CA GLU A 79 -9.94 -17.70 -9.95
C GLU A 79 -10.85 -18.44 -8.97
N ASP A 80 -10.30 -18.90 -7.84
CA ASP A 80 -11.01 -19.59 -6.76
C ASP A 80 -11.63 -18.63 -5.71
N ASP A 81 -11.68 -17.32 -6.02
CA ASP A 81 -12.14 -16.26 -5.11
C ASP A 81 -11.33 -16.15 -3.80
N GLU A 82 -10.08 -16.61 -3.78
CA GLU A 82 -9.19 -16.45 -2.63
C GLU A 82 -8.35 -15.18 -2.75
N GLN A 83 -8.09 -14.52 -1.61
CA GLN A 83 -7.30 -13.30 -1.58
C GLN A 83 -5.83 -13.59 -1.87
N LYS A 84 -5.34 -13.05 -3.00
CA LYS A 84 -3.92 -13.08 -3.36
C LYS A 84 -3.09 -12.38 -2.29
N LEU A 85 -1.91 -12.94 -2.03
CA LEU A 85 -1.00 -12.40 -1.02
C LEU A 85 -0.56 -10.99 -1.37
N THR A 86 -0.95 -10.03 -0.53
CA THR A 86 -0.56 -8.63 -0.63
C THR A 86 0.23 -8.25 0.61
N LEU A 87 1.44 -7.74 0.41
CA LEU A 87 2.35 -7.36 1.49
C LEU A 87 2.82 -5.93 1.33
N GLN A 88 3.21 -5.33 2.45
CA GLN A 88 3.96 -4.08 2.47
C GLN A 88 5.42 -4.35 2.78
N PHE A 89 6.30 -3.82 1.93
CA PHE A 89 7.75 -4.00 2.06
C PHE A 89 8.41 -2.69 2.43
N TYR A 90 9.27 -2.72 3.44
CA TYR A 90 10.18 -1.62 3.80
C TYR A 90 11.55 -1.91 3.23
N VAL A 91 12.00 -1.11 2.27
CA VAL A 91 13.27 -1.35 1.57
C VAL A 91 14.45 -1.01 2.48
N ILE A 92 15.44 -1.89 2.48
CA ILE A 92 16.66 -1.76 3.27
C ILE A 92 17.82 -1.43 2.34
N GLY A 93 18.64 -0.46 2.73
CA GLY A 93 19.87 -0.09 2.03
C GLY A 93 21.11 -0.41 2.84
N GLU A 94 22.21 -0.71 2.14
CA GLU A 94 23.54 -0.77 2.72
C GLU A 94 24.02 0.66 3.04
N GLY A 95 24.41 0.88 4.30
CA GLY A 95 24.82 2.18 4.82
C GLY A 95 23.69 3.19 4.99
N LEU A 96 24.04 4.33 5.58
CA LEU A 96 23.14 5.47 5.64
C LEU A 96 22.83 5.98 4.23
N PRO A 97 21.59 6.39 3.94
CA PRO A 97 21.23 6.84 2.61
C PRO A 97 21.97 8.14 2.28
N GLN A 98 22.76 8.14 1.19
CA GLN A 98 23.57 9.30 0.77
C GLN A 98 22.76 10.34 0.00
N ASN A 99 21.79 9.90 -0.80
CA ASN A 99 20.98 10.75 -1.68
C ASN A 99 19.64 11.16 -1.05
N LYS A 100 19.34 10.67 0.16
CA LYS A 100 18.15 11.03 0.95
C LYS A 100 18.61 11.50 2.31
N ASP A 101 17.68 12.06 3.07
CA ASP A 101 17.97 12.48 4.44
C ASP A 101 18.22 11.24 5.33
N PRO A 102 19.44 11.06 5.88
CA PRO A 102 19.76 9.93 6.74
C PRO A 102 18.93 9.89 8.03
N ALA A 103 18.28 11.01 8.41
CA ALA A 103 17.34 11.04 9.52
C ALA A 103 16.10 10.17 9.31
N PHE A 104 15.75 9.85 8.06
CA PHE A 104 14.60 9.00 7.70
C PHE A 104 14.98 7.53 7.54
N SER A 105 15.90 7.06 8.37
CA SER A 105 16.33 5.66 8.38
C SER A 105 16.21 5.06 9.79
N ILE A 106 16.31 3.75 9.92
CA ILE A 106 16.45 3.07 11.21
C ILE A 106 17.57 2.05 11.07
N PRO A 107 18.59 2.07 11.95
CA PRO A 107 19.66 1.08 11.90
C PRO A 107 19.12 -0.33 12.17
N VAL A 108 19.70 -1.32 11.52
CA VAL A 108 19.49 -2.74 11.82
C VAL A 108 20.72 -3.25 12.56
N ALA A 109 20.51 -3.92 13.69
CA ALA A 109 21.59 -4.45 14.51
C ALA A 109 22.53 -5.34 13.66
N PRO A 110 23.86 -5.20 13.81
CA PRO A 110 24.56 -4.58 14.93
C PRO A 110 24.75 -3.05 14.85
N GLU A 111 24.27 -2.40 13.79
CA GLU A 111 24.47 -0.95 13.64
C GLU A 111 23.76 -0.16 14.74
N THR A 112 24.42 0.90 15.21
CA THR A 112 23.88 1.81 16.24
C THR A 112 24.01 3.28 15.84
N ALA A 113 24.80 3.57 14.80
CA ALA A 113 25.01 4.93 14.33
C ALA A 113 23.75 5.44 13.63
N HIS A 114 23.13 6.50 14.15
CA HIS A 114 22.01 7.17 13.49
C HIS A 114 22.01 8.65 13.83
N PRO A 115 21.77 9.58 12.87
CA PRO A 115 21.84 11.02 13.13
C PRO A 115 20.92 11.52 14.26
N LEU A 116 19.76 10.90 14.41
CA LEU A 116 18.79 11.20 15.48
C LEU A 116 18.85 10.23 16.67
N GLY A 117 19.87 9.38 16.77
CA GLY A 117 20.02 8.41 17.87
C GLY A 117 18.87 7.39 17.97
N ARG A 118 18.32 6.94 16.83
CA ARG A 118 17.25 5.93 16.83
C ARG A 118 17.80 4.59 17.28
N ALA A 119 17.07 3.92 18.18
CA ALA A 119 17.40 2.58 18.60
C ALA A 119 17.33 1.61 17.41
N PRO A 120 18.30 0.70 17.26
CA PRO A 120 18.31 -0.25 16.17
C PRO A 120 17.20 -1.28 16.28
N ILE A 121 16.70 -1.71 15.12
CA ILE A 121 15.89 -2.91 15.02
C ILE A 121 16.81 -4.10 15.20
N VAL A 122 16.46 -4.98 16.14
CA VAL A 122 17.21 -6.20 16.45
C VAL A 122 16.46 -7.38 15.84
N PRO A 123 16.97 -7.98 14.75
CA PRO A 123 16.40 -9.19 14.18
C PRO A 123 16.47 -10.37 15.17
N SER A 124 15.56 -11.33 15.04
CA SER A 124 15.58 -12.59 15.81
C SER A 124 16.85 -13.41 15.58
N ILE A 125 17.37 -13.38 14.35
CA ILE A 125 18.64 -13.97 13.93
C ILE A 125 19.44 -12.84 13.27
N PRO A 126 20.71 -12.59 13.64
CA PRO A 126 21.50 -11.55 12.99
C PRO A 126 21.48 -11.69 11.45
N LEU A 127 21.39 -10.56 10.76
CA LEU A 127 21.50 -10.58 9.30
C LEU A 127 22.89 -11.10 8.88
N PRO A 128 22.99 -11.78 7.73
CA PRO A 128 24.26 -12.30 7.24
C PRO A 128 25.29 -11.21 6.91
N TRP A 129 24.86 -9.95 6.77
CA TRP A 129 25.73 -8.82 6.48
C TRP A 129 25.45 -7.63 7.42
N PRO A 130 26.49 -6.87 7.80
CA PRO A 130 26.36 -5.70 8.67
C PRO A 130 25.93 -4.45 7.87
N ASN A 131 25.91 -3.28 8.53
CA ASN A 131 25.75 -1.98 7.87
C ASN A 131 24.44 -1.82 7.08
N PHE A 132 23.29 -2.21 7.65
CA PHE A 132 21.98 -2.02 7.00
C PHE A 132 21.07 -1.06 7.73
N TYR A 133 20.29 -0.32 6.94
CA TYR A 133 19.36 0.69 7.41
C TYR A 133 18.02 0.54 6.69
N ILE A 134 16.93 0.49 7.44
CA ILE A 134 15.57 0.51 6.90
C ILE A 134 15.23 1.94 6.51
N ASP A 135 14.89 2.20 5.24
CA ASP A 135 14.42 3.50 4.79
C ASP A 135 12.92 3.64 5.10
N THR A 136 12.57 4.50 6.06
CA THR A 136 11.19 4.66 6.53
C THR A 136 10.31 5.42 5.53
N THR A 137 10.92 6.09 4.55
CA THR A 137 10.18 6.78 3.48
C THR A 137 9.96 5.89 2.26
N SER A 138 10.75 4.81 2.12
CA SER A 138 10.69 3.86 1.01
C SER A 138 10.00 2.57 1.40
N ASN A 139 8.68 2.63 1.42
CA ASN A 139 7.84 1.47 1.54
C ASN A 139 6.71 1.48 0.51
N PHE A 140 6.31 0.30 0.09
CA PHE A 140 5.31 0.10 -0.95
C PHE A 140 4.52 -1.18 -0.65
N ALA A 141 3.30 -1.25 -1.19
CA ALA A 141 2.46 -2.44 -1.13
C ALA A 141 2.33 -3.01 -2.53
N CYS A 142 2.44 -4.32 -2.65
CA CYS A 142 2.32 -5.02 -3.93
C CYS A 142 1.83 -6.45 -3.71
N LEU A 143 1.49 -7.10 -4.82
CA LEU A 143 1.16 -8.51 -4.85
C LEU A 143 2.43 -9.35 -4.92
N VAL A 144 2.36 -10.54 -4.36
CA VAL A 144 3.44 -11.53 -4.47
C VAL A 144 3.08 -12.48 -5.60
N SER A 145 3.92 -12.55 -6.64
CA SER A 145 3.74 -13.56 -7.71
C SER A 145 4.33 -14.90 -7.31
N ARG A 146 5.47 -14.89 -6.61
CA ARG A 146 6.23 -16.09 -6.23
C ARG A 146 6.85 -15.98 -4.86
N ILE A 147 6.91 -17.11 -4.13
CA ILE A 147 7.70 -17.24 -2.90
C ILE A 147 8.70 -18.38 -3.06
N HIS A 148 9.97 -18.04 -2.92
CA HIS A 148 11.07 -18.98 -2.84
C HIS A 148 11.50 -19.15 -1.39
N TYR A 149 11.23 -20.31 -0.80
CA TYR A 149 11.53 -20.58 0.60
C TYR A 149 12.00 -22.01 0.84
N ASP A 150 12.64 -22.23 1.98
CA ASP A 150 13.03 -23.52 2.52
C ASP A 150 12.30 -23.76 3.85
N PRO A 151 11.38 -24.72 3.94
CA PRO A 151 10.60 -24.96 5.16
C PRO A 151 11.46 -25.38 6.36
N LEU A 152 12.69 -25.86 6.15
CA LEU A 152 13.58 -26.30 7.22
C LEU A 152 14.52 -25.21 7.72
N LYS A 153 14.62 -24.09 7.00
CA LYS A 153 15.54 -23.00 7.33
C LYS A 153 14.81 -21.93 8.16
N ALA A 154 15.42 -21.53 9.26
CA ALA A 154 14.94 -20.38 10.03
C ALA A 154 15.33 -19.07 9.31
N TYR A 155 14.44 -18.07 9.38
CA TYR A 155 14.65 -16.76 8.77
C TYR A 155 14.70 -15.68 9.83
N PRO A 156 15.52 -14.63 9.63
CA PRO A 156 15.49 -13.46 10.47
C PRO A 156 14.13 -12.76 10.33
N TYR A 157 13.56 -12.34 11.47
CA TYR A 157 12.33 -11.57 11.54
C TYR A 157 12.39 -10.54 12.66
N ILE A 158 11.46 -9.59 12.66
CA ILE A 158 11.29 -8.58 13.72
C ILE A 158 10.02 -8.83 14.53
N LEU A 159 10.05 -8.49 15.81
CA LEU A 159 8.90 -8.68 16.70
C LEU A 159 7.80 -7.64 16.44
N LEU A 160 6.58 -7.91 16.90
CA LEU A 160 5.43 -7.00 16.76
C LEU A 160 5.70 -5.61 17.32
N ALA A 161 6.36 -5.51 18.48
CA ALA A 161 6.72 -4.23 19.07
C ALA A 161 7.66 -3.41 18.15
N GLN A 162 8.62 -4.06 17.51
CA GLN A 162 9.54 -3.42 16.55
C GLN A 162 8.82 -3.03 15.25
N ARG A 163 7.87 -3.84 14.78
CA ARG A 163 7.00 -3.49 13.64
C ARG A 163 6.16 -2.25 13.92
N HIS A 164 5.57 -2.18 15.11
CA HIS A 164 4.81 -1.01 15.54
C HIS A 164 5.71 0.23 15.61
N GLN A 165 6.93 0.11 16.16
CA GLN A 165 7.92 1.18 16.16
C GLN A 165 8.28 1.62 14.73
N LEU A 166 8.53 0.69 13.80
CA LEU A 166 8.80 0.98 12.39
C LEU A 166 7.65 1.76 11.74
N LEU A 167 6.40 1.36 12.02
CA LEU A 167 5.21 2.07 11.54
C LEU A 167 5.13 3.49 12.08
N VAL A 168 5.35 3.69 13.38
CA VAL A 168 5.32 5.03 14.01
C VAL A 168 6.37 5.95 13.39
N HIS A 169 7.62 5.47 13.23
CA HIS A 169 8.68 6.25 12.57
C HIS A 169 8.32 6.57 11.12
N THR A 170 7.79 5.60 10.37
CA THR A 170 7.32 5.80 8.99
C THR A 170 6.25 6.88 8.87
N VAL A 171 5.28 6.92 9.79
CA VAL A 171 4.23 7.96 9.78
C VAL A 171 4.82 9.34 10.05
N ASN A 172 5.69 9.44 11.06
CA ASN A 172 6.33 10.70 11.43
C ASN A 172 7.27 11.22 10.35
N ASP A 173 8.11 10.35 9.78
CA ASP A 173 9.08 10.70 8.74
C ASP A 173 8.41 11.11 7.45
N LYS A 174 7.35 10.42 7.03
CA LYS A 174 6.57 10.85 5.85
C LYS A 174 5.89 12.20 6.07
N ARG A 175 5.41 12.48 7.29
CA ARG A 175 4.84 13.79 7.63
C ARG A 175 5.91 14.87 7.54
N GLU A 176 7.06 14.65 8.15
CA GLU A 176 8.19 15.58 8.16
C GLU A 176 8.76 15.82 6.76
N ALA A 177 9.00 14.75 5.98
CA ALA A 177 9.46 14.83 4.60
C ALA A 177 8.49 15.65 3.73
N LYS A 178 7.17 15.47 3.92
CA LYS A 178 6.15 16.27 3.23
C LYS A 178 6.23 17.74 3.65
N THR A 179 6.33 18.02 4.94
CA THR A 179 6.48 19.39 5.46
C THR A 179 7.71 20.08 4.86
N ARG A 180 8.88 19.43 4.89
CA ARG A 180 10.13 19.95 4.29
C ARG A 180 10.00 20.20 2.79
N ARG A 181 9.38 19.26 2.06
CA ARG A 181 9.14 19.42 0.62
C ARG A 181 8.26 20.64 0.32
N LEU A 182 7.18 20.83 1.08
CA LEU A 182 6.29 21.97 0.91
C LEU A 182 6.98 23.29 1.25
N ALA A 183 7.74 23.34 2.35
CA ALA A 183 8.53 24.51 2.73
C ALA A 183 9.55 24.90 1.65
N LYS A 184 10.17 23.92 0.97
CA LYS A 184 11.09 24.17 -0.15
C LYS A 184 10.38 24.70 -1.40
N LEU A 185 9.16 24.24 -1.68
CA LEU A 185 8.38 24.67 -2.85
C LEU A 185 7.76 26.07 -2.64
N TYR A 186 7.47 26.44 -1.40
CA TYR A 186 6.80 27.70 -1.06
C TYR A 186 7.58 28.47 0.02
N PRO A 187 8.79 28.97 -0.30
CA PRO A 187 9.58 29.73 0.65
C PRO A 187 8.83 31.00 1.09
N GLY A 188 8.75 31.25 2.41
CA GLY A 188 8.14 32.45 2.98
C GLY A 188 6.63 32.35 3.25
N VAL A 189 5.95 31.30 2.80
CA VAL A 189 4.59 31.00 3.26
C VAL A 189 4.72 30.36 4.64
N ALA A 190 4.57 31.16 5.70
CA ALA A 190 4.44 30.65 7.06
C ALA A 190 3.25 29.69 7.07
N HIS A 191 3.51 28.38 7.13
CA HIS A 191 2.44 27.40 7.21
C HIS A 191 1.68 27.66 8.52
N PRO A 192 0.40 28.07 8.47
CA PRO A 192 -0.23 28.76 9.59
C PRO A 192 -0.41 27.92 10.85
N ASN A 193 -0.11 26.63 10.85
CA ASN A 193 -0.11 25.77 12.03
C ASN A 193 0.77 24.54 11.78
N GLY A 194 1.63 24.18 12.73
CA GLY A 194 2.26 22.85 12.85
C GLY A 194 1.27 21.70 13.06
N LEU A 195 -0.01 21.89 12.72
CA LEU A 195 -1.11 20.95 12.76
C LEU A 195 -2.26 21.57 11.95
N VAL A 196 -2.15 21.56 10.62
CA VAL A 196 -3.35 21.61 9.79
C VAL A 196 -3.87 20.19 9.75
N ASP A 197 -4.95 19.95 10.49
CA ASP A 197 -5.87 18.85 10.18
C ASP A 197 -6.37 19.11 8.75
N VAL A 198 -5.80 18.39 7.78
CA VAL A 198 -6.18 18.44 6.36
C VAL A 198 -7.43 17.56 6.16
N ALA A 199 -8.31 17.50 7.15
CA ALA A 199 -9.70 17.14 6.95
C ALA A 199 -10.49 18.45 6.76
N ALA A 200 -10.91 18.70 5.51
CA ALA A 200 -12.01 19.62 5.19
C ALA A 200 -11.82 21.13 5.40
N ARG A 201 -10.68 21.71 4.98
CA ARG A 201 -10.65 23.16 4.71
C ARG A 201 -10.27 23.44 3.27
N GLU A 202 -11.32 23.65 2.47
CA GLU A 202 -11.25 24.24 1.14
C GLU A 202 -10.36 25.47 1.19
N LEU A 203 -9.32 25.49 0.35
CA LEU A 203 -8.36 26.57 0.23
C LEU A 203 -9.09 27.82 -0.31
N PRO A 204 -9.21 28.92 0.46
CA PRO A 204 -9.75 30.17 -0.05
C PRO A 204 -8.63 30.85 -0.84
N GLY A 205 -8.65 30.75 -2.16
CA GLY A 205 -7.69 31.47 -3.02
C GLY A 205 -7.25 30.75 -4.28
N LEU A 206 -7.52 29.45 -4.42
CA LEU A 206 -7.70 28.87 -5.75
C LEU A 206 -9.13 29.20 -6.18
N SER A 207 -9.33 30.47 -6.54
CA SER A 207 -10.36 30.82 -7.52
C SER A 207 -9.98 30.06 -8.79
N LEU A 208 -10.43 28.81 -8.87
CA LEU A 208 -10.85 28.25 -10.14
C LEU A 208 -11.62 29.36 -10.83
N TYR A 209 -11.18 29.72 -12.02
CA TYR A 209 -12.01 30.46 -12.95
C TYR A 209 -13.31 29.67 -13.11
N SER A 210 -14.27 29.94 -12.24
CA SER A 210 -15.69 29.70 -12.46
C SER A 210 -16.18 30.84 -13.34
N GLY A 211 -15.51 31.02 -14.48
CA GLY A 211 -16.06 31.71 -15.62
C GLY A 211 -17.15 30.80 -16.14
N ALA A 212 -18.35 31.00 -15.59
CA ALA A 212 -19.59 30.55 -16.16
C ALA A 212 -19.73 31.21 -17.53
N GLU A 213 -19.17 30.57 -18.55
CA GLU A 213 -19.89 30.50 -19.81
C GLU A 213 -20.57 29.15 -19.81
N SER A 214 -21.87 29.23 -19.51
CA SER A 214 -22.89 28.23 -19.76
C SER A 214 -22.89 27.87 -21.25
N SER A 215 -21.83 27.19 -21.68
CA SER A 215 -21.83 26.45 -22.93
C SER A 215 -22.85 25.33 -22.73
N GLU A 216 -23.89 25.38 -23.55
CA GLU A 216 -24.99 24.44 -23.64
C GLU A 216 -24.53 23.03 -23.28
N GLU A 217 -25.26 22.39 -22.35
CA GLU A 217 -25.11 20.99 -21.97
C GLU A 217 -25.23 20.11 -23.21
N GLU A 218 -24.13 19.96 -23.97
CA GLU A 218 -23.97 18.91 -24.95
C GLU A 218 -24.15 17.61 -24.16
N ALA A 219 -25.27 16.93 -24.42
CA ALA A 219 -25.60 15.66 -23.81
C ALA A 219 -24.36 14.76 -23.80
N PRO A 220 -24.09 14.03 -22.70
CA PRO A 220 -22.86 13.28 -22.53
C PRO A 220 -22.65 12.36 -23.74
N LYS A 221 -21.67 12.71 -24.58
CA LYS A 221 -21.30 11.92 -25.76
C LYS A 221 -21.02 10.50 -25.29
N GLU A 222 -21.79 9.57 -25.84
CA GLU A 222 -21.74 8.15 -25.50
C GLU A 222 -20.30 7.65 -25.67
N VAL A 223 -19.69 7.22 -24.57
CA VAL A 223 -18.30 6.77 -24.58
C VAL A 223 -18.23 5.46 -25.33
N SER A 224 -17.41 5.38 -26.39
CA SER A 224 -17.25 4.16 -27.17
C SER A 224 -16.93 2.95 -26.27
N PRO A 225 -17.61 1.79 -26.47
CA PRO A 225 -17.37 0.59 -25.67
C PRO A 225 -15.92 0.09 -25.78
N ASP A 226 -15.27 0.29 -26.93
CA ASP A 226 -13.87 -0.06 -27.13
C ASP A 226 -12.93 0.74 -26.21
N LEU A 227 -13.21 2.03 -26.03
CA LEU A 227 -12.42 2.90 -25.15
C LEU A 227 -12.58 2.47 -23.69
N VAL A 228 -13.79 2.09 -23.29
CA VAL A 228 -14.06 1.52 -21.97
C VAL A 228 -13.26 0.23 -21.75
N ALA A 229 -13.19 -0.65 -22.76
CA ALA A 229 -12.42 -1.89 -22.69
C ALA A 229 -10.91 -1.64 -22.53
N VAL A 230 -10.34 -0.65 -23.23
CA VAL A 230 -8.93 -0.26 -23.05
C VAL A 230 -8.65 0.16 -21.61
N TYR A 231 -9.49 1.02 -21.04
CA TYR A 231 -9.32 1.47 -19.66
C TYR A 231 -9.55 0.36 -18.64
N GLN A 232 -10.49 -0.55 -18.89
CA GLN A 232 -10.68 -1.74 -18.05
C GLN A 232 -9.42 -2.61 -18.02
N LYS A 233 -8.77 -2.84 -19.18
CA LYS A 233 -7.49 -3.55 -19.24
C LYS A 233 -6.39 -2.82 -18.48
N MET A 234 -6.30 -1.50 -18.59
CA MET A 234 -5.29 -0.75 -17.82
C MET A 234 -5.51 -0.84 -16.30
N GLU A 235 -6.75 -0.97 -15.84
CA GLU A 235 -7.05 -1.18 -14.42
C GLU A 235 -6.62 -2.56 -13.90
N THR A 236 -6.32 -3.53 -14.76
CA THR A 236 -5.80 -4.84 -14.36
C THR A 236 -4.29 -4.84 -14.08
N VAL A 237 -3.56 -3.79 -14.50
CA VAL A 237 -2.13 -3.62 -14.23
C VAL A 237 -1.92 -3.46 -12.73
N GLN A 238 -1.19 -4.40 -12.15
CA GLN A 238 -0.89 -4.44 -10.72
C GLN A 238 0.60 -4.73 -10.56
N LEU A 239 1.24 -4.19 -9.52
CA LEU A 239 2.65 -4.47 -9.27
C LEU A 239 2.79 -5.83 -8.58
N PHE A 240 3.59 -6.71 -9.17
CA PHE A 240 3.98 -7.98 -8.60
C PHE A 240 5.46 -8.02 -8.24
N VAL A 241 5.78 -8.74 -7.16
CA VAL A 241 7.15 -9.07 -6.78
C VAL A 241 7.29 -10.56 -6.52
N GLU A 242 8.48 -11.07 -6.82
CA GLU A 242 8.97 -12.36 -6.34
C GLU A 242 9.66 -12.14 -4.99
N VAL A 243 9.43 -13.05 -4.06
CA VAL A 243 9.98 -13.01 -2.70
C VAL A 243 10.90 -14.21 -2.52
N CYS A 244 12.09 -14.00 -1.97
CA CYS A 244 13.01 -15.05 -1.57
C CYS A 244 13.40 -14.87 -0.11
N THR A 245 13.23 -15.92 0.69
CA THR A 245 13.55 -15.92 2.13
C THR A 245 15.01 -16.29 2.40
N ASP A 246 15.69 -16.93 1.44
CA ASP A 246 17.09 -17.28 1.58
C ASP A 246 18.03 -16.09 1.31
N LEU A 247 18.30 -15.32 2.37
CA LEU A 247 19.24 -14.19 2.28
C LEU A 247 20.64 -14.61 1.83
N GLY A 248 21.10 -15.82 2.19
CA GLY A 248 22.43 -16.31 1.82
C GLY A 248 22.61 -16.61 0.33
N SER A 249 21.53 -16.59 -0.46
CA SER A 249 21.56 -16.84 -1.90
C SER A 249 22.02 -15.63 -2.74
N VAL A 250 22.23 -14.47 -2.11
CA VAL A 250 22.54 -13.21 -2.78
C VAL A 250 23.81 -12.59 -2.20
N ASP A 251 24.65 -12.00 -3.06
CA ASP A 251 25.77 -11.16 -2.63
C ASP A 251 25.24 -9.77 -2.23
N PRO A 252 25.51 -9.26 -1.02
CA PRO A 252 24.99 -7.98 -0.55
C PRO A 252 25.34 -6.82 -1.48
N HIS A 253 26.50 -6.87 -2.15
CA HIS A 253 26.92 -5.81 -3.06
C HIS A 253 26.15 -5.79 -4.39
N THR A 254 25.40 -6.86 -4.68
CA THR A 254 24.50 -6.94 -5.85
C THR A 254 23.10 -6.43 -5.55
N LEU A 255 22.80 -6.13 -4.29
CA LEU A 255 21.50 -5.58 -3.90
C LEU A 255 21.36 -4.16 -4.44
N GLY A 256 20.19 -3.88 -5.01
CA GLY A 256 19.84 -2.54 -5.48
C GLY A 256 19.74 -1.56 -4.33
N ARG A 257 20.00 -0.27 -4.61
CA ARG A 257 19.88 0.79 -3.60
C ARG A 257 18.42 1.18 -3.41
N THR A 258 18.09 1.70 -2.23
CA THR A 258 16.72 2.18 -1.92
C THR A 258 16.23 3.32 -2.84
N VAL A 259 17.16 4.04 -3.50
CA VAL A 259 16.85 5.09 -4.48
C VAL A 259 16.44 4.52 -5.84
N ASP A 260 16.94 3.34 -6.19
CA ASP A 260 16.72 2.71 -7.49
C ASP A 260 15.41 1.92 -7.54
N PHE A 261 14.73 1.83 -6.40
CA PHE A 261 13.49 1.07 -6.22
C PHE A 261 12.31 1.68 -6.99
N TYR A 262 11.94 2.94 -6.70
CA TYR A 262 10.79 3.60 -7.35
C TYR A 262 10.93 3.82 -8.86
N PRO A 263 12.12 4.10 -9.42
CA PRO A 263 12.31 4.12 -10.88
C PRO A 263 11.91 2.83 -11.61
N GLN A 264 11.84 1.68 -10.93
CA GLN A 264 11.31 0.45 -11.53
C GLN A 264 9.78 0.50 -11.70
N VAL A 265 9.08 1.15 -10.77
CA VAL A 265 7.62 1.37 -10.88
C VAL A 265 7.31 2.28 -12.07
N GLU A 266 8.10 3.34 -12.25
CA GLU A 266 7.95 4.27 -13.37
C GLU A 266 8.11 3.55 -14.73
N GLN A 267 8.96 2.52 -14.82
CA GLN A 267 9.09 1.73 -16.05
C GLN A 267 7.82 0.93 -16.38
N VAL A 268 7.13 0.38 -15.38
CA VAL A 268 5.83 -0.27 -15.60
C VAL A 268 4.80 0.74 -16.08
N GLU A 269 4.75 1.92 -15.47
CA GLU A 269 3.85 3.00 -15.88
C GLU A 269 4.13 3.46 -17.33
N GLN A 270 5.40 3.52 -17.74
CA GLN A 270 5.79 3.82 -19.12
C GLN A 270 5.28 2.76 -20.10
N ILE A 271 5.39 1.47 -19.76
CA ILE A 271 4.87 0.37 -20.59
C ILE A 271 3.34 0.49 -20.72
N THR A 272 2.64 0.72 -19.61
CA THR A 272 1.18 0.90 -19.60
C THR A 272 0.76 2.12 -20.42
N THR A 273 1.49 3.23 -20.34
CA THR A 273 1.23 4.44 -21.14
C THR A 273 1.47 4.21 -22.63
N ALA A 274 2.51 3.45 -22.98
CA ALA A 274 2.79 3.07 -24.36
C ALA A 274 1.67 2.17 -24.94
N PHE A 275 1.20 1.20 -24.15
CA PHE A 275 0.03 0.37 -24.50
C PHE A 275 -1.20 1.23 -24.76
N GLU A 276 -1.57 2.13 -23.84
CA GLU A 276 -2.70 3.04 -24.01
C GLU A 276 -2.58 3.83 -25.32
N SER A 277 -1.42 4.45 -25.55
CA SER A 277 -1.17 5.27 -26.74
C SER A 277 -1.37 4.47 -28.03
N ARG A 278 -0.87 3.22 -28.08
CA ARG A 278 -1.07 2.33 -29.23
C ARG A 278 -2.53 1.96 -29.42
N MET A 279 -3.23 1.59 -28.36
CA MET A 279 -4.65 1.21 -28.44
C MET A 279 -5.53 2.39 -28.87
N LEU A 280 -5.29 3.59 -28.33
CA LEU A 280 -6.01 4.80 -28.75
C LEU A 280 -5.74 5.14 -30.21
N ALA A 281 -4.49 5.05 -30.66
CA ALA A 281 -4.14 5.26 -32.07
C ALA A 281 -4.89 4.27 -32.99
N GLN A 282 -4.96 2.99 -32.62
CA GLN A 282 -5.72 1.98 -33.36
C GLN A 282 -7.21 2.34 -33.44
N LEU A 283 -7.82 2.75 -32.33
CA LEU A 283 -9.23 3.16 -32.30
C LEU A 283 -9.51 4.37 -33.19
N THR A 284 -8.61 5.36 -33.22
CA THR A 284 -8.76 6.55 -34.08
C THR A 284 -8.48 6.28 -35.55
N SER A 285 -7.70 5.24 -35.87
CA SER A 285 -7.35 4.86 -37.25
C SER A 285 -8.41 4.03 -37.96
N LYS A 286 -9.48 3.61 -37.26
CA LYS A 286 -10.56 2.83 -37.88
C LYS A 286 -11.25 3.69 -38.94
N PRO A 287 -11.48 3.15 -40.16
CA PRO A 287 -12.02 3.91 -41.28
C PRO A 287 -13.42 4.46 -41.02
N GLU A 288 -14.21 3.84 -40.14
CA GLU A 288 -15.51 4.38 -39.73
C GLU A 288 -15.38 5.75 -39.05
N THR A 289 -14.31 5.94 -38.26
CA THR A 289 -14.02 7.22 -37.60
C THR A 289 -13.52 8.25 -38.60
N SER A 290 -12.70 7.85 -39.58
CA SER A 290 -12.30 8.76 -40.66
C SER A 290 -13.47 9.14 -41.56
N THR A 291 -14.39 8.21 -41.86
CA THR A 291 -15.61 8.53 -42.62
C THR A 291 -16.57 9.41 -41.85
N TRP A 292 -16.66 9.28 -40.52
CA TRP A 292 -17.44 10.20 -39.70
C TRP A 292 -16.81 11.60 -39.67
N VAL A 293 -15.49 11.69 -39.53
CA VAL A 293 -14.77 12.97 -39.61
C VAL A 293 -14.96 13.61 -40.98
N GLU A 294 -14.79 12.85 -42.07
CA GLU A 294 -15.04 13.32 -43.44
C GLU A 294 -16.51 13.71 -43.65
N ALA A 295 -17.47 12.95 -43.13
CA ALA A 295 -18.90 13.27 -43.22
C ALA A 295 -19.25 14.53 -42.42
N THR A 296 -18.54 14.79 -41.32
CA THR A 296 -18.71 16.01 -40.51
C THR A 296 -18.08 17.22 -41.18
N ILE A 297 -16.89 17.07 -41.79
CA ILE A 297 -16.22 18.12 -42.57
C ILE A 297 -17.03 18.45 -43.84
N ASN A 298 -17.59 17.43 -44.48
CA ASN A 298 -18.38 17.58 -45.71
C ASN A 298 -19.88 17.75 -45.45
N ALA A 299 -20.31 17.82 -44.19
CA ALA A 299 -21.70 18.07 -43.87
C ALA A 299 -22.04 19.47 -44.41
N PRO A 300 -23.05 19.60 -45.31
CA PRO A 300 -23.41 20.91 -45.83
C PRO A 300 -23.77 21.80 -44.64
N GLU A 301 -23.06 22.93 -44.56
CA GLU A 301 -23.25 23.96 -43.54
C GLU A 301 -24.75 24.22 -43.44
N VAL A 302 -25.37 23.81 -42.33
CA VAL A 302 -26.81 23.94 -42.15
C VAL A 302 -27.08 25.43 -42.12
N SER A 303 -27.47 25.95 -43.28
CA SER A 303 -27.73 27.36 -43.54
C SER A 303 -28.55 27.90 -42.39
N ALA A 304 -27.96 28.90 -41.71
CA ALA A 304 -28.46 29.57 -40.53
C ALA A 304 -29.99 29.46 -40.40
N VAL A 305 -30.43 28.69 -39.40
CA VAL A 305 -31.83 28.68 -39.01
C VAL A 305 -32.21 30.15 -38.77
N PRO A 306 -33.19 30.70 -39.52
CA PRO A 306 -33.58 32.09 -39.35
C PRO A 306 -33.97 32.29 -37.89
N GLU A 307 -33.35 33.29 -37.27
CA GLU A 307 -33.56 33.79 -35.92
C GLU A 307 -35.06 33.82 -35.60
N GLN A 308 -35.59 32.71 -35.06
CA GLN A 308 -36.95 32.68 -34.56
C GLN A 308 -36.93 33.42 -33.23
N VAL A 309 -37.50 34.62 -33.28
CA VAL A 309 -37.87 35.45 -32.13
C VAL A 309 -38.57 34.56 -31.11
N TYR A 310 -37.83 34.17 -30.07
CA TYR A 310 -38.37 33.49 -28.92
C TYR A 310 -39.28 34.49 -28.19
N GLU A 311 -40.60 34.36 -28.39
CA GLU A 311 -41.54 34.95 -27.45
C GLU A 311 -41.43 34.22 -26.11
N PRO A 312 -41.36 34.95 -24.98
CA PRO A 312 -41.21 34.37 -23.66
C PRO A 312 -42.53 33.69 -23.27
N ILE A 313 -42.58 32.36 -23.39
CA ILE A 313 -43.68 31.56 -22.89
C ILE A 313 -43.66 31.62 -21.36
N ARG A 314 -44.53 32.46 -20.80
CA ARG A 314 -44.86 32.48 -19.37
C ARG A 314 -45.71 31.24 -19.03
N HIS A 315 -45.07 30.12 -18.76
CA HIS A 315 -45.73 29.00 -18.09
C HIS A 315 -45.71 29.22 -16.58
N SER A 316 -46.84 29.66 -16.05
CA SER A 316 -47.20 29.55 -14.64
C SER A 316 -47.36 28.07 -14.28
N LEU A 317 -46.37 27.50 -13.60
CA LEU A 317 -46.51 26.23 -12.89
C LEU A 317 -46.77 26.55 -11.41
N ASP A 318 -48.05 26.62 -11.06
CA ASP A 318 -48.51 26.32 -9.71
C ASP A 318 -48.31 24.82 -9.48
N LEU A 319 -47.20 24.45 -8.85
CA LEU A 319 -47.03 23.13 -8.23
C LEU A 319 -47.51 23.24 -6.78
N GLU A 320 -48.77 22.90 -6.55
CA GLU A 320 -49.31 22.69 -5.20
C GLU A 320 -48.60 21.49 -4.53
N LEU A 321 -47.79 21.80 -3.52
CA LEU A 321 -47.24 20.84 -2.58
C LEU A 321 -48.35 20.41 -1.60
N GLY A 322 -48.91 19.21 -1.81
CA GLY A 322 -49.81 18.55 -0.86
C GLY A 322 -49.03 17.91 0.30
N PRO A 323 -49.37 18.18 1.58
CA PRO A 323 -48.73 17.56 2.72
C PRO A 323 -49.53 16.34 3.17
N ASN A 324 -49.11 15.13 2.81
CA ASN A 324 -49.62 13.89 3.42
C ASN A 324 -48.65 12.73 3.12
N ASP A 325 -47.71 12.48 4.03
CA ASP A 325 -47.31 11.12 4.41
C ASP A 325 -46.31 11.18 5.58
N ALA A 326 -46.87 11.43 6.76
CA ALA A 326 -46.25 11.10 8.03
C ALA A 326 -47.30 10.33 8.83
N ARG A 327 -47.21 9.01 8.82
CA ARG A 327 -47.91 8.15 9.79
C ARG A 327 -46.93 7.19 10.42
N ASP A 328 -46.94 7.26 11.74
CA ASP A 328 -46.37 6.36 12.71
C ASP A 328 -46.78 4.90 12.46
N ALA A 329 -45.83 4.00 12.66
CA ALA A 329 -46.10 2.65 13.11
C ALA A 329 -45.04 2.28 14.16
N SER A 330 -45.40 2.56 15.41
CA SER A 330 -44.95 1.81 16.57
C SER A 330 -45.29 0.34 16.36
N ASP A 331 -44.38 -0.57 16.68
CA ASP A 331 -44.81 -1.88 17.16
C ASP A 331 -43.80 -2.43 18.16
N ASP A 332 -44.39 -2.84 19.27
CA ASP A 332 -43.82 -3.41 20.47
C ASP A 332 -43.23 -4.79 20.18
N ASN A 333 -42.15 -5.15 20.87
CA ASN A 333 -41.84 -6.57 21.08
C ASN A 333 -41.28 -6.79 22.49
N GLU A 334 -42.20 -6.93 23.43
CA GLU A 334 -41.99 -7.53 24.74
C GLU A 334 -42.25 -9.06 24.64
N SER A 335 -41.52 -9.82 25.46
CA SER A 335 -41.76 -11.23 25.85
C SER A 335 -41.07 -12.30 25.00
N ALA A 336 -40.06 -12.96 25.58
CA ALA A 336 -40.29 -14.24 26.24
C ALA A 336 -38.97 -14.86 26.74
N SER A 337 -39.01 -15.30 27.99
CA SER A 337 -38.11 -16.23 28.65
C SER A 337 -37.89 -17.53 27.86
N SER A 338 -36.69 -18.11 27.97
CA SER A 338 -36.52 -19.55 28.20
C SER A 338 -35.13 -19.84 28.76
N ASP A 339 -35.14 -20.24 30.03
CA ASP A 339 -34.18 -21.16 30.64
C ASP A 339 -33.82 -22.33 29.71
N SER A 340 -32.54 -22.71 29.69
CA SER A 340 -32.15 -24.09 30.01
C SER A 340 -30.63 -24.28 30.08
N ASN A 341 -30.21 -24.53 31.31
CA ASN A 341 -29.08 -25.37 31.72
C ASN A 341 -28.72 -26.48 30.72
N LEU A 342 -27.44 -26.59 30.34
CA LEU A 342 -26.74 -27.89 30.28
C LEU A 342 -25.26 -27.74 30.66
N ARG A 343 -24.82 -28.75 31.42
CA ARG A 343 -23.62 -28.89 32.23
C ARG A 343 -22.30 -29.01 31.45
N PRO A 344 -21.16 -28.80 32.14
CA PRO A 344 -19.82 -29.11 31.64
C PRO A 344 -19.52 -30.63 31.67
N HIS A 345 -18.80 -31.10 30.65
CA HIS A 345 -18.21 -32.44 30.62
C HIS A 345 -16.94 -32.50 31.49
N PRO A 346 -16.70 -33.61 32.21
CA PRO A 346 -15.56 -33.76 33.11
C PRO A 346 -14.29 -34.22 32.37
N LEU A 347 -13.17 -33.79 32.96
CA LEU A 347 -11.82 -34.29 32.79
C LEU A 347 -11.79 -35.83 32.88
N SER A 348 -11.21 -36.48 31.87
CA SER A 348 -10.79 -37.87 31.92
C SER A 348 -9.27 -37.91 31.96
N SER A 349 -8.75 -38.04 33.18
CA SER A 349 -7.41 -38.49 33.51
C SER A 349 -7.27 -39.98 33.21
N GLY A 350 -6.29 -40.35 32.39
CA GLY A 350 -5.89 -41.74 32.16
C GLY A 350 -4.37 -41.79 32.10
N GLU A 351 -3.79 -42.36 33.15
CA GLU A 351 -2.39 -42.75 33.30
C GLU A 351 -1.94 -43.68 32.17
N GLU A 352 -0.68 -43.56 31.72
CA GLU A 352 0.18 -44.74 31.66
C GLU A 352 1.66 -44.33 31.74
N ILE A 353 2.22 -44.55 32.93
CA ILE A 353 3.66 -44.53 33.20
C ILE A 353 4.19 -45.90 32.78
N VAL A 354 5.06 -45.94 31.77
CA VAL A 354 5.90 -47.11 31.49
C VAL A 354 7.34 -46.78 31.86
N HIS A 355 7.81 -47.47 32.89
CA HIS A 355 9.19 -47.48 33.36
C HIS A 355 10.07 -48.46 32.57
N ALA A 356 11.36 -48.10 32.51
CA ALA A 356 12.58 -48.92 32.47
C ALA A 356 13.22 -49.22 31.09
N PRO A 357 14.54 -49.54 31.04
CA PRO A 357 15.63 -49.24 31.97
C PRO A 357 16.89 -48.60 31.34
N ALA A 358 17.76 -48.22 32.27
CA ALA A 358 19.10 -47.67 32.22
C ALA A 358 20.10 -48.18 31.16
N SER A 359 21.10 -47.29 30.99
CA SER A 359 22.55 -47.57 31.00
C SER A 359 23.24 -47.45 29.65
N THR A 360 24.01 -46.37 29.46
CA THR A 360 25.45 -46.50 29.16
C THR A 360 26.18 -45.20 29.51
N ASP A 361 27.27 -45.39 30.25
CA ASP A 361 28.30 -44.43 30.65
C ASP A 361 28.93 -43.67 29.47
N LEU A 362 29.50 -42.49 29.75
CA LEU A 362 30.81 -41.98 29.28
C LEU A 362 31.04 -40.53 29.80
N PRO A 363 32.29 -40.03 29.85
CA PRO A 363 32.85 -39.50 31.09
C PRO A 363 32.90 -37.97 31.19
N THR A 364 32.77 -37.54 32.43
CA THR A 364 33.07 -36.21 32.96
C THR A 364 34.50 -35.78 32.61
N ARG A 365 34.62 -34.72 31.81
CA ARG A 365 35.88 -34.02 31.59
C ARG A 365 35.96 -32.88 32.60
N GLU A 366 36.86 -33.01 33.56
CA GLU A 366 37.23 -31.97 34.52
C GLU A 366 37.72 -30.73 33.77
N LEU A 367 37.07 -29.59 34.02
CA LEU A 367 37.61 -28.27 33.70
C LEU A 367 38.07 -27.65 35.01
N THR A 368 39.39 -27.50 35.11
CA THR A 368 40.09 -26.74 36.13
C THR A 368 39.71 -25.25 36.04
N PRO A 369 39.44 -24.57 37.17
CA PRO A 369 39.24 -23.12 37.17
C PRO A 369 40.60 -22.41 37.17
N SER A 370 40.84 -21.62 36.12
CA SER A 370 41.98 -20.70 36.05
C SER A 370 41.68 -19.45 36.89
N THR A 371 42.50 -19.28 37.93
CA THR A 371 42.58 -18.13 38.83
C THR A 371 43.33 -16.98 38.17
N PHE A 372 42.74 -15.79 38.10
CA PHE A 372 43.44 -14.49 38.01
C PHE A 372 42.54 -13.39 38.62
N PRO A 373 43.10 -12.27 39.09
CA PRO A 373 42.80 -11.75 40.41
C PRO A 373 41.94 -10.50 40.40
N HIS A 374 41.40 -10.23 41.59
CA HIS A 374 40.92 -8.95 42.10
C HIS A 374 41.54 -7.71 41.45
N SER A 375 40.67 -6.81 41.02
CA SER A 375 40.83 -5.39 41.31
C SER A 375 39.55 -4.91 42.00
N GLU A 376 39.73 -4.50 43.25
CA GLU A 376 38.82 -3.64 43.99
C GLU A 376 38.83 -2.26 43.33
N ASP A 377 37.66 -1.66 43.13
CA ASP A 377 37.49 -0.29 43.60
C ASP A 377 36.01 0.05 43.81
N GLN A 378 35.81 0.70 44.95
CA GLN A 378 34.55 1.07 45.57
C GLN A 378 34.04 2.40 45.01
N ASN A 379 32.71 2.54 44.95
CA ASN A 379 31.88 3.74 45.23
C ASN A 379 30.55 3.56 44.47
N GLY A 380 29.38 3.45 45.08
CA GLY A 380 28.91 4.09 46.30
C GLY A 380 27.97 5.24 45.93
N ALA A 381 26.70 4.94 45.62
CA ALA A 381 25.60 5.91 45.73
C ALA A 381 24.23 5.19 45.68
N SER A 382 23.61 5.11 46.84
CA SER A 382 22.24 4.65 47.07
C SER A 382 21.26 5.82 46.99
N ALA A 383 20.14 5.68 46.26
CA ALA A 383 18.88 6.38 46.52
C ALA A 383 17.76 5.69 45.72
N SER A 384 16.91 4.91 46.38
CA SER A 384 15.62 5.31 46.96
C SER A 384 14.44 5.16 45.98
N SER A 385 13.82 3.99 46.11
CA SER A 385 12.44 3.63 45.77
C SER A 385 11.42 4.72 46.15
N LYS A 386 10.45 4.97 45.24
CA LYS A 386 9.03 5.12 45.55
C LYS A 386 8.21 5.02 44.27
N GLY A 387 7.40 3.97 44.18
CA GLY A 387 6.43 3.76 43.11
C GLY A 387 5.14 4.55 43.35
N VAL A 388 4.44 4.84 42.25
CA VAL A 388 2.98 5.00 42.19
C VAL A 388 2.56 4.47 40.81
N GLN A 389 1.91 3.30 40.80
CA GLN A 389 1.19 2.78 39.65
C GLN A 389 -0.18 3.47 39.60
N ALA A 390 -0.50 4.12 38.48
CA ALA A 390 -1.86 4.50 38.12
C ALA A 390 -2.31 3.62 36.95
N VAL A 391 -3.12 2.63 37.28
CA VAL A 391 -3.83 1.75 36.33
C VAL A 391 -5.10 2.48 35.92
N THR A 392 -5.17 2.97 34.69
CA THR A 392 -6.42 3.39 34.06
C THR A 392 -6.96 2.25 33.20
N HIS A 393 -7.99 1.57 33.72
CA HIS A 393 -8.89 0.74 32.92
C HIS A 393 -9.62 1.64 31.91
N ARG A 394 -9.44 1.39 30.61
CA ARG A 394 -10.27 1.95 29.54
C ARG A 394 -11.05 0.79 28.93
N THR A 395 -12.37 0.88 29.05
CA THR A 395 -13.35 -0.16 28.70
C THR A 395 -13.54 -0.33 27.20
N GLU A 396 -13.81 -1.57 26.78
CA GLU A 396 -13.87 -2.10 25.40
C GLU A 396 -15.10 -1.66 24.56
N GLU A 397 -15.87 -0.65 24.96
CA GLU A 397 -17.15 -0.33 24.29
C GLU A 397 -17.07 0.68 23.13
N GLU A 398 -15.91 1.26 22.81
CA GLU A 398 -15.79 2.28 21.74
C GLU A 398 -15.42 1.69 20.36
N GLN A 399 -15.36 0.35 20.22
CA GLN A 399 -14.92 -0.35 19.00
C GLN A 399 -16.03 -0.72 18.01
N LYS A 400 -17.28 -0.33 18.25
CA LYS A 400 -18.43 -0.76 17.44
C LYS A 400 -19.18 0.42 16.83
N ARG A 401 -18.57 1.06 15.82
CA ARG A 401 -19.22 1.85 14.75
C ARG A 401 -18.13 2.53 13.92
N VAL A 402 -17.78 1.95 12.77
CA VAL A 402 -17.69 2.60 11.44
C VAL A 402 -17.34 1.47 10.46
N ALA A 403 -18.34 0.82 9.87
CA ALA A 403 -18.13 0.02 8.67
C ALA A 403 -18.07 1.01 7.50
N VAL A 404 -16.88 1.31 6.99
CA VAL A 404 -16.70 2.09 5.77
C VAL A 404 -16.84 1.15 4.58
N ASP A 405 -17.75 1.50 3.66
CA ASP A 405 -17.99 0.77 2.42
C ASP A 405 -16.70 0.63 1.59
N PRO A 406 -16.25 -0.61 1.27
CA PRO A 406 -15.05 -0.88 0.48
C PRO A 406 -15.06 -0.22 -0.92
N ALA A 407 -16.23 0.12 -1.48
CA ALA A 407 -16.34 0.82 -2.76
C ALA A 407 -15.75 2.25 -2.73
N THR A 408 -15.66 2.87 -1.54
CA THR A 408 -15.18 4.25 -1.37
C THR A 408 -13.65 4.33 -1.40
N THR A 409 -12.97 3.30 -0.89
CA THR A 409 -11.51 3.24 -0.75
C THR A 409 -10.81 3.00 -2.10
N HIS A 410 -11.47 2.28 -3.02
CA HIS A 410 -11.03 2.10 -4.40
C HIS A 410 -10.83 3.45 -5.14
N ARG A 411 -11.57 4.50 -4.75
CA ARG A 411 -11.52 5.80 -5.42
C ARG A 411 -10.23 6.59 -5.14
N SER A 412 -9.47 6.35 -4.07
CA SER A 412 -8.33 7.22 -3.68
C SER A 412 -7.03 6.94 -4.47
N PHE A 413 -6.66 5.67 -4.64
CA PHE A 413 -5.57 5.28 -5.55
C PHE A 413 -5.98 5.55 -7.01
N ARG A 414 -7.22 5.20 -7.39
CA ARG A 414 -7.83 5.62 -8.66
C ARG A 414 -7.84 7.13 -8.84
N ALA A 415 -7.98 7.95 -7.79
CA ALA A 415 -8.03 9.41 -7.91
C ALA A 415 -6.65 10.01 -8.14
N ARG A 416 -5.58 9.44 -7.56
CA ARG A 416 -4.20 9.88 -7.86
C ARG A 416 -3.78 9.43 -9.25
N PHE A 417 -4.12 8.21 -9.64
CA PHE A 417 -3.94 7.72 -11.01
C PHE A 417 -4.76 8.57 -12.00
N ARG A 418 -6.06 8.80 -11.75
CA ARG A 418 -6.94 9.68 -12.55
C ARG A 418 -6.53 11.14 -12.55
N ALA A 419 -5.93 11.68 -11.48
CA ALA A 419 -5.49 13.08 -11.45
C ALA A 419 -4.25 13.29 -12.33
N VAL A 420 -3.29 12.36 -12.26
CA VAL A 420 -2.14 12.33 -13.19
C VAL A 420 -2.64 12.12 -14.63
N PHE A 421 -3.59 11.21 -14.83
CA PHE A 421 -4.24 10.95 -16.12
C PHE A 421 -5.06 12.11 -16.68
N ARG A 422 -5.82 12.84 -15.86
CA ARG A 422 -6.60 14.00 -16.33
C ARG A 422 -5.69 15.13 -16.79
N VAL A 423 -4.56 15.33 -16.13
CA VAL A 423 -3.56 16.32 -16.54
C VAL A 423 -2.86 15.88 -17.84
N ALA A 424 -2.52 14.60 -17.98
CA ALA A 424 -1.94 14.05 -19.22
C ALA A 424 -2.93 14.08 -20.40
N SER A 425 -4.18 13.66 -20.17
CA SER A 425 -5.26 13.68 -21.16
C SER A 425 -5.65 15.10 -21.58
N ALA A 426 -5.70 16.05 -20.64
CA ALA A 426 -5.94 17.46 -20.97
C ALA A 426 -4.81 18.04 -21.85
N LYS A 427 -3.55 17.68 -21.58
CA LYS A 427 -2.41 18.06 -22.43
C LYS A 427 -2.48 17.41 -23.82
N ALA A 428 -2.85 16.14 -23.89
CA ALA A 428 -3.02 15.44 -25.17
C ALA A 428 -4.16 16.06 -26.01
N LYS A 429 -5.30 16.37 -25.39
CA LYS A 429 -6.41 17.07 -26.05
C LYS A 429 -6.00 18.47 -26.54
N ALA A 430 -5.31 19.26 -25.71
CA ALA A 430 -4.81 20.56 -26.12
C ALA A 430 -3.83 20.47 -27.30
N TRP A 431 -3.00 19.43 -27.35
CA TRP A 431 -2.07 19.19 -28.46
C TRP A 431 -2.78 18.78 -29.75
N ILE A 432 -3.81 17.94 -29.68
CA ILE A 432 -4.63 17.55 -30.83
C ILE A 432 -5.39 18.76 -31.42
N VAL A 433 -5.96 19.61 -30.56
CA VAL A 433 -6.64 20.85 -30.99
C VAL A 433 -5.64 21.81 -31.66
N ALA A 434 -4.43 21.95 -31.12
CA ALA A 434 -3.39 22.79 -31.71
C ALA A 434 -2.95 22.31 -33.10
N LEU A 435 -2.89 20.98 -33.32
CA LEU A 435 -2.56 20.37 -34.62
C LEU A 435 -3.64 20.56 -35.69
N HIS A 436 -4.90 20.77 -35.31
CA HIS A 436 -6.01 20.98 -36.24
C HIS A 436 -6.32 22.47 -36.50
N SER A 437 -5.66 23.36 -35.74
CA SER A 437 -5.84 24.83 -35.85
C SER A 437 -4.70 25.51 -36.63
N SER A 438 -3.77 24.72 -37.19
CA SER A 438 -2.66 25.17 -38.05
C SER A 438 -2.82 24.53 -39.41
#